data_AF-A0AAW1HFA7-F1
#
_entry.id   AF-A0AAW1HFA7-F1
#
_cell.length_a   1.000
_cell.length_b   1.000
_cell.length_c   1.000
_cell.angle_alpha   90.00
_cell.angle_beta   90.00
_cell.angle_gamma   90.00
#
_symmetry.space_group_name_H-M   'P 1'
#
loop_
_entity.id
_entity.type
_entity.pdbx_description
1 polymer ?
#
loop_
_entity_poly.entity_id
_entity_poly.type
_entity_poly.pdbx_seq_one_letter_code
_entity_poly.pdbx_strand_id
1 'polypeptide(L)'
;MNNKVFYVVVLKSVSDKRGGKRPQRNQAWKEKIVEFIASIPSRESHYGREKHPNKRYLSSDLNVTKLYTAFLEKHELVLDKPPVSRQWFNEIFKKEFCLVFAPPRVDTCSTCDGYNISISTSKNPNDRRTEELKRDIHHRKAKAAQTLMAKTVKDSQEPNSDTCVIS
;
A
#
# COMPACT_ATOMS: atom_id res chain seq x y z
N MET A 1 14.74 44.17 -57.76
CA MET A 1 13.43 43.49 -57.95
C MET A 1 13.24 42.52 -56.79
N ASN A 2 12.52 42.93 -55.75
CA ASN A 2 12.38 42.13 -54.52
C ASN A 2 11.12 41.26 -54.60
N ASN A 3 11.32 39.97 -54.84
CA ASN A 3 10.23 39.01 -54.96
C ASN A 3 9.81 38.56 -53.55
N LYS A 4 8.70 39.12 -53.03
CA LYS A 4 8.08 38.69 -51.77
C LYS A 4 7.36 37.36 -52.00
N VAL A 5 7.95 36.27 -51.53
CA VAL A 5 7.30 34.95 -51.46
C VAL A 5 6.31 34.98 -50.30
N PHE A 6 5.01 34.94 -50.61
CA PHE A 6 3.94 34.78 -49.62
C PHE A 6 3.77 33.29 -49.31
N TYR A 7 4.07 32.87 -48.08
CA TYR A 7 3.71 31.55 -47.58
C TYR A 7 2.24 31.58 -47.12
N VAL A 8 1.39 30.80 -47.79
CA VAL A 8 0.00 30.58 -47.36
C VAL A 8 0.02 29.50 -46.28
N VAL A 9 -0.17 29.89 -45.02
CA VAL A 9 -0.38 28.96 -43.91
C VAL A 9 -1.82 28.46 -44.00
N VAL A 10 -2.01 27.21 -44.45
CA VAL A 10 -3.32 26.55 -44.45
C VAL A 10 -3.68 26.19 -43.00
N LEU A 11 -4.44 27.07 -42.35
CA LEU A 11 -5.05 26.79 -41.06
C LEU A 11 -6.14 25.72 -41.24
N LYS A 12 -5.89 24.50 -40.78
CA LYS A 12 -6.93 23.46 -40.70
C LYS A 12 -8.04 23.95 -39.78
N SER A 13 -9.28 23.93 -40.26
CA SER A 13 -10.45 24.28 -39.44
C SER A 13 -10.57 23.30 -38.27
N VAL A 14 -10.65 23.82 -37.05
CA VAL A 14 -10.86 23.00 -35.85
C VAL A 14 -12.32 22.58 -35.84
N SER A 15 -12.60 21.32 -36.16
CA SER A 15 -13.95 20.76 -36.06
C SER A 15 -14.27 20.34 -34.62
N ASP A 16 -15.49 20.66 -34.16
CA ASP A 16 -15.97 20.25 -32.83
C ASP A 16 -16.13 18.71 -32.78
N LYS A 17 -15.43 18.06 -31.85
CA LYS A 17 -15.45 16.60 -31.66
C LYS A 17 -16.26 16.15 -30.45
N ARG A 18 -17.03 17.05 -29.82
CA ARG A 18 -17.94 16.70 -28.71
C ARG A 18 -19.07 15.80 -29.24
N GLY A 19 -19.52 14.84 -28.44
CA GLY A 19 -20.67 13.98 -28.78
C GLY A 19 -20.41 12.80 -29.72
N GLY A 20 -19.17 12.56 -30.16
CA GLY A 20 -18.84 11.38 -30.98
C GLY A 20 -18.94 10.05 -30.22
N LYS A 21 -19.18 8.94 -30.95
CA LYS A 21 -19.16 7.58 -30.39
C LYS A 21 -17.78 7.29 -29.77
N ARG A 22 -17.76 7.01 -28.46
CA ARG A 22 -16.54 6.59 -27.77
C ARG A 22 -16.18 5.16 -28.23
N PRO A 23 -14.92 4.88 -28.57
CA PRO A 23 -14.50 3.53 -28.88
C PRO A 23 -14.76 2.61 -27.68
N GLN A 24 -15.21 1.38 -27.95
CA GLN A 24 -15.38 0.39 -26.91
C GLN A 24 -14.04 0.01 -26.30
N ARG A 25 -14.01 -0.16 -24.98
CA ARG A 25 -12.85 -0.65 -24.26
C ARG A 25 -12.65 -2.14 -24.56
N ASN A 26 -11.41 -2.55 -24.79
CA ASN A 26 -11.09 -3.92 -25.16
C ASN A 26 -11.13 -4.84 -23.92
N GLN A 27 -12.00 -5.85 -23.96
CA GLN A 27 -12.22 -6.77 -22.84
C GLN A 27 -10.97 -7.57 -22.45
N ALA A 28 -10.09 -7.93 -23.40
CA ALA A 28 -8.85 -8.67 -23.11
C ALA A 28 -7.91 -7.88 -22.19
N TRP A 29 -7.91 -6.54 -22.31
CA TRP A 29 -7.14 -5.69 -21.40
C TRP A 29 -7.75 -5.65 -20.00
N LYS A 30 -9.09 -5.73 -19.88
CA LYS A 30 -9.76 -5.80 -18.58
C LYS A 30 -9.31 -7.04 -17.81
N GLU A 31 -9.28 -8.20 -18.48
CA GLU A 31 -8.87 -9.47 -17.88
C GLU A 31 -7.43 -9.43 -17.38
N LYS A 32 -6.50 -8.93 -18.20
CA LYS A 32 -5.09 -8.73 -17.79
C LYS A 32 -4.96 -7.84 -16.55
N ILE A 33 -5.75 -6.78 -16.45
CA ILE A 33 -5.74 -5.88 -15.29
C ILE A 33 -6.24 -6.62 -14.04
N VAL A 34 -7.32 -7.39 -14.16
CA VAL A 34 -7.89 -8.17 -13.06
C VAL A 34 -6.89 -9.22 -12.57
N GLU A 35 -6.30 -9.98 -13.48
CA GLU A 35 -5.26 -10.98 -13.15
C GLU A 35 -4.05 -10.33 -12.47
N PHE A 36 -3.60 -9.18 -12.99
CA PHE A 36 -2.51 -8.43 -12.38
C PHE A 36 -2.84 -8.00 -10.96
N ILE A 37 -3.99 -7.37 -10.73
CA ILE A 37 -4.37 -6.89 -9.40
C ILE A 37 -4.56 -8.06 -8.42
N ALA A 38 -5.15 -9.16 -8.87
CA ALA A 38 -5.33 -10.37 -8.07
C ALA A 38 -4.00 -11.02 -7.64
N SER A 39 -2.94 -10.88 -8.45
CA SER A 39 -1.61 -11.39 -8.13
C SER A 39 -0.88 -10.60 -7.04
N ILE A 40 -1.36 -9.41 -6.66
CA ILE A 40 -0.69 -8.56 -5.67
C ILE A 40 -0.94 -9.12 -4.26
N PRO A 41 0.11 -9.33 -3.45
CA PRO A 41 -0.06 -9.79 -2.08
C PRO A 41 -0.85 -8.78 -1.26
N SER A 42 -1.91 -9.25 -0.61
CA SER A 42 -2.77 -8.45 0.26
C SER A 42 -3.07 -9.20 1.56
N ARG A 43 -3.23 -8.44 2.63
CA ARG A 43 -3.45 -8.93 4.00
C ARG A 43 -4.89 -8.71 4.43
N GLU A 44 -5.39 -9.55 5.32
CA GLU A 44 -6.68 -9.33 5.96
C GLU A 44 -6.51 -8.52 7.25
N SER A 45 -7.54 -7.77 7.64
CA SER A 45 -7.54 -7.11 8.95
C SER A 45 -7.76 -8.14 10.06
N HIS A 46 -6.85 -8.16 11.03
CA HIS A 46 -6.92 -9.07 12.18
C HIS A 46 -8.15 -8.80 13.07
N TYR A 47 -8.48 -7.51 13.28
CA TYR A 47 -9.56 -7.08 14.18
C TYR A 47 -10.93 -6.92 13.51
N GLY A 48 -10.99 -7.10 12.18
CA GLY A 48 -12.18 -6.78 11.38
C GLY A 48 -12.81 -7.96 10.65
N ARG A 49 -12.33 -9.19 10.87
CA ARG A 49 -12.73 -10.38 10.09
C ARG A 49 -14.24 -10.64 10.11
N GLU A 50 -14.86 -10.44 11.27
CA GLU A 50 -16.31 -10.66 11.45
C GLU A 50 -17.17 -9.54 10.86
N LYS A 51 -16.66 -8.29 10.85
CA LYS A 51 -17.39 -7.12 10.37
C LYS A 51 -17.24 -6.86 8.87
N HIS A 52 -16.09 -7.22 8.28
CA HIS A 52 -15.76 -6.96 6.86
C HIS A 52 -14.96 -8.11 6.22
N PRO A 53 -15.58 -9.28 5.98
CA PRO A 53 -14.86 -10.49 5.55
C PRO A 53 -14.14 -10.35 4.20
N ASN A 54 -14.66 -9.50 3.30
CA ASN A 54 -14.11 -9.34 1.95
C ASN A 54 -13.07 -8.21 1.82
N LYS A 55 -12.82 -7.46 2.90
CA LYS A 55 -11.93 -6.29 2.86
C LYS A 55 -10.48 -6.72 3.03
N ARG A 56 -9.65 -6.43 2.01
CA ARG A 56 -8.23 -6.76 2.01
C ARG A 56 -7.37 -5.50 1.90
N TYR A 57 -6.18 -5.59 2.46
CA TYR A 57 -5.26 -4.47 2.63
C TYR A 57 -3.98 -4.69 1.84
N LEU A 58 -3.67 -3.73 0.96
CA LEU A 58 -2.40 -3.63 0.26
C LEU A 58 -1.37 -2.91 1.15
N SER A 59 -0.09 -3.08 0.84
CA SER A 59 0.99 -2.34 1.53
C SER A 59 0.74 -0.83 1.50
N SER A 60 1.10 -0.15 2.60
CA SER A 60 1.06 1.31 2.72
C SER A 60 1.96 2.02 1.70
N ASP A 61 2.98 1.31 1.20
CA ASP A 61 3.95 1.88 0.26
C ASP A 61 3.43 1.89 -1.18
N LEU A 62 2.31 1.20 -1.43
CA LEU A 62 1.66 1.11 -2.73
C LEU A 62 0.60 2.20 -2.88
N ASN A 63 0.34 2.57 -4.14
CA ASN A 63 -0.81 3.38 -4.52
C ASN A 63 -1.21 3.03 -5.95
N VAL A 64 -2.39 3.48 -6.39
CA VAL A 64 -2.91 3.14 -7.73
C VAL A 64 -1.96 3.55 -8.86
N THR A 65 -1.21 4.66 -8.70
CA THR A 65 -0.23 5.09 -9.71
C THR A 65 0.95 4.12 -9.80
N LYS A 66 1.49 3.67 -8.66
CA LYS A 66 2.55 2.64 -8.60
C LYS A 66 2.08 1.31 -9.16
N LEU A 67 0.85 0.91 -8.88
CA LEU A 67 0.28 -0.31 -9.45
C LEU A 67 0.11 -0.22 -10.96
N TYR A 68 -0.36 0.92 -11.45
CA TYR A 68 -0.53 1.15 -12.88
C TYR A 68 0.81 1.18 -13.63
N THR A 69 1.83 1.84 -13.07
CA THR A 69 3.19 1.83 -13.66
C THR A 69 3.78 0.43 -13.70
N ALA A 70 3.70 -0.31 -12.59
CA ALA A 70 4.12 -1.71 -12.54
C ALA A 70 3.34 -2.62 -13.52
N PHE A 71 2.05 -2.35 -13.74
CA PHE A 71 1.25 -3.05 -14.75
C PHE A 71 1.76 -2.78 -16.17
N LEU A 72 2.06 -1.52 -16.51
CA LEU A 72 2.61 -1.17 -17.82
C LEU A 72 3.99 -1.81 -18.03
N GLU A 73 4.85 -1.78 -17.02
CA GLU A 73 6.17 -2.42 -17.04
C GLU A 73 6.06 -3.94 -17.25
N LYS A 74 5.18 -4.63 -16.52
CA LYS A 74 4.96 -6.08 -16.66
C LYS A 74 4.50 -6.49 -18.06
N HIS A 75 3.81 -5.62 -18.77
CA HIS A 75 3.27 -5.88 -20.10
C HIS A 75 4.03 -5.15 -21.22
N GLU A 76 5.21 -4.58 -20.92
CA GLU A 76 6.07 -3.88 -21.88
C GLU A 76 5.34 -2.77 -22.67
N LEU A 77 4.48 -2.02 -21.97
CA LEU A 77 3.63 -0.99 -22.57
C LEU A 77 4.29 0.40 -22.51
N VAL A 78 4.17 1.15 -23.61
CA VAL A 78 4.69 2.52 -23.72
C VAL A 78 3.86 3.47 -22.85
N LEU A 79 4.54 4.26 -22.01
CA LEU A 79 3.92 5.23 -21.09
C LEU A 79 3.19 6.39 -21.80
N ASP A 80 3.67 6.82 -22.96
CA ASP A 80 3.11 7.98 -23.68
C ASP A 80 1.75 7.70 -24.30
N LYS A 81 1.48 6.45 -24.70
CA LYS A 81 0.21 6.08 -25.32
C LYS A 81 -0.18 4.62 -25.03
N PRO A 82 -0.43 4.29 -23.75
CA PRO A 82 -0.78 2.94 -23.36
C PRO A 82 -2.19 2.58 -23.87
N PRO A 83 -2.43 1.31 -24.22
CA PRO A 83 -3.76 0.83 -24.62
C PRO A 83 -4.79 0.88 -23.50
N VAL A 84 -4.32 0.97 -22.25
CA VAL A 84 -5.11 1.10 -21.03
C VAL A 84 -4.81 2.45 -20.41
N SER A 85 -5.83 3.28 -20.14
CA SER A 85 -5.63 4.52 -19.40
C SER A 85 -5.59 4.28 -17.90
N ARG A 86 -4.81 5.10 -17.17
CA ARG A 86 -4.77 5.08 -15.70
C ARG A 86 -6.15 5.24 -15.07
N GLN A 87 -7.02 6.06 -15.68
CA GLN A 87 -8.40 6.24 -15.22
C GLN A 87 -9.18 4.92 -15.30
N TRP A 88 -9.09 4.23 -16.45
CA TRP A 88 -9.81 2.97 -16.63
C TRP A 88 -9.27 1.86 -15.71
N PHE A 89 -7.95 1.78 -15.54
CA PHE A 89 -7.32 0.91 -14.55
C PHE A 89 -7.87 1.15 -13.13
N ASN A 90 -7.95 2.42 -12.70
CA ASN A 90 -8.49 2.81 -11.39
C ASN A 90 -9.98 2.47 -11.24
N GLU A 91 -10.77 2.62 -12.31
CA GLU A 91 -12.18 2.20 -12.32
C GLU A 91 -12.32 0.69 -12.11
N ILE A 92 -11.49 -0.12 -12.77
CA ILE A 92 -11.46 -1.59 -12.59
C ILE A 92 -11.03 -1.92 -11.16
N PHE A 93 -9.94 -1.31 -10.67
CA PHE A 93 -9.45 -1.52 -9.31
C PHE A 93 -10.54 -1.28 -8.25
N LYS A 94 -11.31 -0.20 -8.38
CA LYS A 94 -12.37 0.15 -7.41
C LYS A 94 -13.63 -0.70 -7.53
N LYS A 95 -13.97 -1.18 -8.74
CA LYS A 95 -15.21 -1.92 -9.00
C LYS A 95 -15.07 -3.41 -8.76
N GLU A 96 -13.96 -3.99 -9.19
CA GLU A 96 -13.76 -5.44 -9.14
C GLU A 96 -13.13 -5.92 -7.82
N PHE A 97 -12.55 -5.00 -7.02
CA PHE A 97 -11.82 -5.36 -5.79
C PHE A 97 -12.22 -4.51 -4.59
N CYS A 98 -12.42 -5.17 -3.44
CA CYS A 98 -12.54 -4.52 -2.13
C CYS A 98 -11.17 -4.33 -1.46
N LEU A 99 -10.19 -3.79 -2.21
CA LEU A 99 -8.83 -3.54 -1.76
C LEU A 99 -8.66 -2.12 -1.23
N VAL A 100 -7.96 -1.97 -0.12
CA VAL A 100 -7.61 -0.67 0.48
C VAL A 100 -6.12 -0.61 0.74
N PHE A 101 -5.49 0.55 0.52
CA PHE A 101 -4.10 0.76 0.93
C PHE A 101 -4.03 0.89 2.45
N ALA A 102 -3.22 0.05 3.09
CA ALA A 102 -3.07 0.11 4.54
C ALA A 102 -2.53 1.50 4.94
N PRO A 103 -2.99 2.05 6.08
CA PRO A 103 -2.31 3.21 6.65
C PRO A 103 -0.85 2.85 6.96
N PRO A 104 0.06 3.84 6.94
CA PRO A 104 1.38 3.65 7.54
C PRO A 104 1.24 3.09 8.95
N ARG A 105 2.15 2.21 9.36
CA ARG A 105 2.12 1.65 10.71
C ARG A 105 2.42 2.80 11.68
N VAL A 106 1.45 3.14 12.52
CA VAL A 106 1.54 4.27 13.46
C VAL A 106 2.01 3.89 14.86
N ASP A 107 2.18 2.59 15.15
CA ASP A 107 2.59 2.08 16.46
C ASP A 107 3.81 1.14 16.35
N THR A 108 4.87 1.57 15.66
CA THR A 108 6.13 0.84 15.71
C THR A 108 6.98 1.33 16.88
N CYS A 109 7.56 0.38 17.62
CA CYS A 109 8.52 0.74 18.65
C CYS A 109 9.80 1.23 17.98
N SER A 110 10.12 2.52 18.15
CA SER A 110 11.33 3.15 17.58
C SER A 110 12.62 2.40 17.95
N THR A 111 12.67 1.82 19.14
CA THR A 111 13.78 0.97 19.61
C THR A 111 13.87 -0.32 18.77
N CYS A 112 12.75 -0.99 18.50
CA CYS A 112 12.74 -2.19 17.66
C CYS A 112 13.10 -1.86 16.21
N ASP A 113 12.63 -0.74 15.69
CA ASP A 113 12.97 -0.28 14.35
C ASP A 113 14.48 -0.02 14.24
N GLY A 114 15.07 0.65 15.24
CA GLY A 114 16.51 0.87 15.34
C GLY A 114 17.31 -0.43 15.32
N TYR A 115 16.92 -1.42 16.13
CA TYR A 115 17.59 -2.73 16.10
C TYR A 115 17.47 -3.42 14.75
N ASN A 116 16.29 -3.41 14.12
CA ASN A 116 16.09 -4.06 12.83
C ASN A 116 16.94 -3.42 11.73
N ILE A 117 17.12 -2.09 11.74
CA ILE A 117 18.01 -1.38 10.82
C ILE A 117 19.48 -1.76 11.07
N SER A 118 19.92 -1.79 12.33
CA SER A 118 21.29 -2.18 12.66
C SER A 118 21.60 -3.63 12.27
N ILE A 119 20.65 -4.55 12.51
CA ILE A 119 20.77 -5.96 12.15
C ILE A 119 20.86 -6.14 10.63
N SER A 120 20.04 -5.40 9.86
CA SER A 120 20.03 -5.52 8.40
C SER A 120 21.25 -4.89 7.74
N THR A 121 21.80 -3.83 8.34
CA THR A 121 22.93 -3.07 7.78
C THR A 121 24.30 -3.59 8.24
N SER A 122 24.36 -4.35 9.34
CA SER A 122 25.61 -4.85 9.88
C SER A 122 26.30 -5.85 8.94
N LYS A 123 27.56 -5.57 8.62
CA LYS A 123 28.43 -6.45 7.82
C LYS A 123 29.18 -7.47 8.69
N ASN A 124 29.33 -7.18 9.99
CA ASN A 124 30.07 -8.00 10.93
C ASN A 124 29.09 -8.92 11.69
N PRO A 125 29.29 -10.24 11.67
CA PRO A 125 28.40 -11.17 12.35
C PRO A 125 28.35 -10.97 13.87
N ASN A 126 29.44 -10.51 14.49
CA ASN A 126 29.46 -10.26 15.94
C ASN A 126 28.54 -9.08 16.31
N ASP A 127 28.68 -7.96 15.61
CA ASP A 127 27.84 -6.77 15.85
C ASP A 127 26.37 -7.08 15.61
N ARG A 128 26.07 -7.83 14.54
CA ARG A 128 24.70 -8.31 14.27
C ARG A 128 24.13 -9.11 15.44
N ARG A 129 24.90 -10.05 15.99
CA ARG A 129 24.48 -10.88 17.13
C ARG A 129 24.24 -10.05 18.39
N THR A 130 25.03 -9.00 18.62
CA THR A 130 24.81 -8.09 19.76
C THR A 130 23.50 -7.33 19.64
N GLU A 131 23.16 -6.86 18.45
CA GLU A 131 21.90 -6.15 18.19
C GLU A 131 20.68 -7.08 18.27
N GLU A 132 20.80 -8.32 17.77
CA GLU A 132 19.80 -9.36 17.95
C GLU A 132 19.53 -9.64 19.44
N LEU A 133 20.59 -9.73 20.25
CA LEU A 133 20.46 -9.93 21.70
C LEU A 133 19.79 -8.74 22.39
N LYS A 134 20.16 -7.50 22.03
CA LYS A 134 19.51 -6.28 22.57
C LYS A 134 18.03 -6.25 22.27
N ARG A 135 17.64 -6.59 21.03
CA ARG A 135 16.24 -6.71 20.61
C ARG A 135 15.49 -7.77 21.41
N ASP A 136 16.09 -8.93 21.60
CA ASP A 136 15.46 -10.02 22.37
C ASP A 136 15.26 -9.64 23.84
N ILE A 137 16.24 -8.98 24.47
CA ILE A 137 16.10 -8.48 25.84
C ILE A 137 14.97 -7.45 25.92
N HIS A 138 14.89 -6.53 24.97
CA HIS A 138 13.82 -5.54 24.90
C HIS A 138 12.42 -6.21 24.84
N HIS A 139 12.24 -7.20 23.96
CA HIS A 139 10.99 -7.95 23.88
C HIS A 139 10.67 -8.73 25.17
N ARG A 140 11.67 -9.36 25.80
CA ARG A 140 11.47 -10.07 27.07
C ARG A 140 11.02 -9.13 28.19
N LYS A 141 11.64 -7.94 28.29
CA LYS A 141 11.23 -6.90 29.26
C LYS A 141 9.81 -6.43 29.02
N ALA A 142 9.44 -6.14 27.77
CA ALA A 142 8.09 -5.72 27.42
C ALA A 142 7.06 -6.80 27.77
N LYS A 143 7.33 -8.07 27.44
CA LYS A 143 6.47 -9.20 27.80
C LYS A 143 6.33 -9.36 29.32
N ALA A 144 7.42 -9.26 30.07
CA ALA A 144 7.39 -9.33 31.53
C ALA A 144 6.52 -8.20 32.12
N ALA A 145 6.69 -6.97 31.64
CA ALA A 145 5.87 -5.82 32.06
C ALA A 145 4.37 -6.05 31.77
N GLN A 146 4.02 -6.53 30.57
CA GLN A 146 2.63 -6.86 30.22
C GLN A 146 2.06 -7.95 31.13
N THR A 147 2.83 -9.00 31.42
CA THR A 147 2.38 -10.06 32.34
C THR A 147 2.21 -9.56 33.77
N LEU A 148 3.06 -8.63 34.21
CA LEU A 148 2.94 -8.01 35.53
C LEU A 148 1.68 -7.14 35.58
N MET A 149 1.46 -6.27 34.59
CA MET A 149 0.25 -5.44 34.49
C MET A 149 -1.03 -6.29 34.52
N ALA A 150 -1.06 -7.40 33.78
CA ALA A 150 -2.21 -8.29 33.77
C ALA A 150 -2.45 -8.96 35.13
N LYS A 151 -1.39 -9.29 35.87
CA LYS A 151 -1.51 -9.83 37.24
C LYS A 151 -1.99 -8.75 38.21
N THR A 152 -1.37 -7.57 38.21
CA THR A 152 -1.76 -6.48 39.11
C THR A 152 -3.20 -6.05 38.90
N VAL A 153 -3.70 -6.05 37.66
CA VAL A 153 -5.12 -5.79 37.38
C VAL A 153 -6.02 -6.84 38.02
N LYS A 154 -5.68 -8.13 37.93
CA LYS A 154 -6.46 -9.20 38.59
C LYS A 154 -6.41 -9.07 40.11
N ASP A 155 -5.21 -8.93 40.66
CA ASP A 155 -5.01 -8.83 42.11
C ASP A 155 -5.78 -7.62 42.69
N SER A 156 -5.88 -6.52 41.94
CA SER A 156 -6.63 -5.33 42.34
C SER A 156 -8.16 -5.50 42.38
N GLN A 157 -8.68 -6.54 41.74
CA GLN A 157 -10.12 -6.86 41.72
C GLN A 157 -10.52 -7.82 42.84
N GLU A 158 -9.56 -8.35 43.61
CA GLU A 158 -9.83 -9.23 44.73
C GLU A 158 -10.47 -8.47 45.91
N PRO A 159 -11.40 -9.10 46.66
CA PRO A 159 -12.22 -8.42 47.68
C PRO A 159 -11.43 -7.90 48.88
N ASN A 160 -10.18 -8.33 49.05
CA ASN A 160 -9.25 -7.91 50.09
C ASN A 160 -8.11 -7.00 49.56
N SER A 161 -8.23 -6.50 48.33
CA SER A 161 -7.24 -5.60 47.74
C SER A 161 -7.31 -4.20 48.36
N ASP A 162 -6.15 -3.67 48.77
CA ASP A 162 -6.00 -2.29 49.25
C ASP A 162 -6.23 -1.23 48.16
N THR A 163 -6.25 -1.64 46.89
CA THR A 163 -6.43 -0.76 45.72
C THR A 163 -7.44 -1.35 44.75
N CYS A 164 -8.53 -0.64 44.46
CA CYS A 164 -9.54 -1.05 43.47
C CYS A 164 -9.32 -0.27 42.16
N VAL A 165 -9.17 -1.00 41.05
CA VAL A 165 -9.08 -0.39 39.72
C VAL A 165 -10.49 -0.30 39.14
N ILE A 166 -10.99 0.92 38.92
CA ILE A 166 -12.30 1.15 38.30
C ILE A 166 -12.22 0.71 36.84
N SER A 167 -12.94 -0.35 36.52
CA SER A 167 -13.12 -0.89 35.16
C SER A 167 -14.05 -0.03 34.32
#